data_AF-Q50FP5-F1
#
_entry.id   AF-Q50FP5-F1
#
_cell.length_a   1.000
_cell.length_b   1.000
_cell.length_c   1.000
_cell.angle_alpha   90.00
_cell.angle_beta   90.00
_cell.angle_gamma   90.00
#
_symmetry.space_group_name_H-M   'P 1'
#
loop_
_entity.id
_entity.type
_entity.pdbx_description
1 polymer ?
#
loop_
_entity_poly.entity_id
_entity_poly.type
_entity_poly.pdbx_seq_one_letter_code
_entity_poly.pdbx_strand_id
1 'polypeptide(L)'
;VHVGDGRHSLGAIGSSPTPSARSGGCTSGMDAVGYARDLIREGSADMMVAGATDAPISPITVACFDAIKATTPRNDDPEHALRPFDNSRNEFVLGEGSAIFVLEELEHARKRGAHLLAEIAGFASRCNAFHMTGLRPDGREMAEAIRVALHEAHMLPEDIDYVNAHGSGTKQNDRHETAAF
;
A
#
# COMPACT_ATOMS: atom_id res chain seq x y z
N VAL A 1 -25.15 4.52 -1.23
CA VAL A 1 -25.98 5.61 -0.64
C VAL A 1 -26.15 5.31 0.85
N HIS A 2 -25.21 5.79 1.65
CA HIS A 2 -25.41 6.06 3.08
C HIS A 2 -24.39 7.13 3.45
N VAL A 3 -24.84 8.38 3.38
CA VAL A 3 -24.14 9.54 3.94
C VAL A 3 -24.65 9.66 5.36
N GLY A 4 -23.84 9.24 6.32
CA GLY A 4 -24.05 9.48 7.75
C GLY A 4 -23.13 10.60 8.19
N ASP A 5 -23.69 11.79 8.36
CA ASP A 5 -23.05 12.94 9.00
C ASP A 5 -22.84 12.63 10.49
N GLY A 6 -21.59 12.40 10.87
CA GLY A 6 -21.16 12.14 12.23
C GLY A 6 -19.95 13.01 12.55
N ARG A 7 -20.19 14.26 12.94
CA ARG A 7 -19.17 15.16 13.49
C ARG A 7 -18.60 14.56 14.78
N HIS A 8 -17.48 13.85 14.66
CA HIS A 8 -16.57 13.58 15.77
C HIS A 8 -15.32 14.44 15.56
N SER A 9 -15.37 15.67 16.06
CA SER A 9 -14.21 16.53 16.18
C SER A 9 -13.32 16.01 17.32
N LEU A 10 -12.33 15.16 16.98
CA LEU A 10 -11.09 15.10 17.74
C LEU A 10 -10.47 16.50 17.64
N GLY A 11 -10.22 17.14 18.78
CA GLY A 11 -9.81 18.53 18.86
C GLY A 11 -8.53 18.81 18.07
N ALA A 12 -8.68 19.38 16.87
CA ALA A 12 -7.58 19.93 16.11
C ALA A 12 -7.26 21.33 16.65
N ILE A 13 -6.22 21.42 17.47
CA ILE A 13 -5.50 22.66 17.72
C ILE A 13 -4.52 22.86 16.57
N GLY A 14 -4.94 23.56 15.52
CA GLY A 14 -4.12 23.85 14.34
C GLY A 14 -4.87 23.67 13.02
N SER A 15 -4.25 24.05 11.91
CA SER A 15 -4.78 23.87 10.54
C SER A 15 -4.85 22.38 10.19
N SER A 16 -5.86 21.66 10.70
CA SER A 16 -6.02 20.25 10.36
C SER A 16 -6.32 20.09 8.86
N PRO A 17 -5.53 19.33 8.10
CA PRO A 17 -5.82 19.07 6.70
C PRO A 17 -7.18 18.37 6.59
N THR A 18 -7.92 18.67 5.52
CA THR A 18 -9.24 18.08 5.31
C THR A 18 -9.13 16.56 5.14
N PRO A 19 -10.08 15.77 5.67
CA PRO A 19 -10.14 14.34 5.40
C PRO A 19 -10.11 14.07 3.90
N SER A 20 -9.29 13.12 3.48
CA SER A 20 -9.13 12.77 2.07
C SER A 20 -9.18 11.26 1.89
N ALA A 21 -9.70 10.83 0.73
CA ALA A 21 -9.69 9.44 0.31
C ALA A 21 -8.78 9.31 -0.91
N ARG A 22 -7.85 8.35 -0.86
CA ARG A 22 -6.96 8.02 -1.98
C ARG A 22 -7.47 6.73 -2.62
N SER A 23 -7.65 6.75 -3.93
CA SER A 23 -8.03 5.56 -4.72
C SER A 23 -7.01 5.39 -5.83
N GLY A 24 -6.14 4.40 -5.66
CA GLY A 24 -5.09 4.00 -6.59
C GLY A 24 -5.15 2.50 -6.92
N GLY A 25 -6.28 1.84 -6.64
CA GLY A 25 -6.37 0.37 -6.70
C GLY A 25 -5.63 -0.27 -5.52
N CYS A 26 -4.83 -1.31 -5.79
CA CYS A 26 -4.14 -2.09 -4.75
C CYS A 26 -3.14 -1.28 -3.90
N THR A 27 -2.69 -0.12 -4.36
CA THR A 27 -1.73 0.74 -3.63
C THR A 27 -2.40 1.73 -2.68
N SER A 28 -3.74 1.85 -2.69
CA SER A 28 -4.47 2.93 -2.02
C SER A 28 -4.11 3.10 -0.55
N GLY A 29 -3.87 2.01 0.18
CA GLY A 29 -3.45 2.07 1.59
C GLY A 29 -2.06 2.69 1.78
N MET A 30 -1.08 2.31 0.95
CA MET A 30 0.25 2.92 0.99
C MET A 30 0.21 4.38 0.53
N ASP A 31 -0.61 4.71 -0.47
CA ASP A 31 -0.78 6.09 -0.92
C ASP A 31 -1.44 6.99 0.16
N ALA A 32 -2.34 6.45 0.97
CA ALA A 32 -2.94 7.17 2.10
C ALA A 32 -1.91 7.46 3.21
N VAL A 33 -1.10 6.46 3.57
CA VAL A 33 0.02 6.62 4.51
C VAL A 33 1.03 7.62 3.97
N GLY A 34 1.37 7.52 2.68
CA GLY A 34 2.32 8.42 2.04
C GLY A 34 1.85 9.87 2.05
N TYR A 35 0.59 10.10 1.69
CA TYR A 35 0.00 11.42 1.74
C TYR A 35 -0.02 12.02 3.15
N ALA A 36 -0.37 11.22 4.16
CA ALA A 36 -0.36 11.68 5.55
C ALA A 36 1.05 12.02 6.05
N ARG A 37 2.07 11.23 5.68
CA ARG A 37 3.47 11.56 5.96
C ARG A 37 3.86 12.88 5.29
N ASP A 38 3.50 13.10 4.03
CA ASP A 38 3.86 14.32 3.31
C ASP A 38 3.28 15.57 3.99
N LEU A 39 2.01 15.50 4.42
CA LEU A 39 1.35 16.57 5.19
C LEU A 39 2.07 16.85 6.53
N ILE A 40 2.55 15.82 7.22
CA ILE A 40 3.33 16.00 8.44
C ILE A 40 4.68 16.64 8.15
N ARG A 41 5.37 16.11 7.14
CA ARG A 41 6.72 16.56 6.75
C ARG A 41 6.76 18.02 6.30
N GLU A 42 5.72 18.49 5.61
CA GLU A 42 5.63 19.90 5.18
C GLU A 42 5.13 20.84 6.30
N GLY A 43 4.82 20.31 7.49
CA GLY A 43 4.34 21.09 8.64
C GLY A 43 2.85 21.45 8.56
N SER A 44 2.08 20.82 7.66
CA SER A 44 0.63 21.00 7.57
C SER A 44 -0.11 20.30 8.72
N ALA A 45 0.49 19.30 9.38
CA ALA A 45 -0.03 18.64 10.57
C ALA A 45 1.08 18.08 11.46
N ASP A 46 0.89 18.04 12.79
CA ASP A 46 1.83 17.34 13.69
C ASP A 46 1.51 15.83 13.80
N MET A 47 0.26 15.45 13.53
CA MET A 47 -0.25 14.09 13.66
C MET A 47 -1.37 13.83 12.65
N MET A 48 -1.42 12.62 12.10
CA MET A 48 -2.43 12.18 11.13
C MET A 48 -2.89 10.75 11.44
N VAL A 49 -4.17 10.47 11.19
CA VAL A 49 -4.68 9.09 11.14
C VAL A 49 -4.76 8.68 9.67
N ALA A 50 -4.12 7.57 9.31
CA ALA A 50 -4.08 7.08 7.94
C ALA A 50 -4.22 5.55 7.90
N GLY A 51 -4.75 5.03 6.80
CA GLY A 51 -4.93 3.59 6.64
C GLY A 51 -5.88 3.25 5.52
N ALA A 52 -6.30 2.00 5.47
CA ALA A 52 -7.24 1.50 4.49
C ALA A 52 -8.06 0.34 5.04
N THR A 53 -9.18 0.08 4.38
CA THR A 53 -10.02 -1.09 4.59
C THR A 53 -10.47 -1.59 3.24
N ASP A 54 -10.61 -2.90 3.11
CA ASP A 54 -11.19 -3.54 1.95
C ASP A 54 -12.06 -4.72 2.38
N ALA A 55 -13.20 -4.88 1.70
CA ALA A 55 -14.16 -5.97 1.93
C ALA A 55 -14.76 -6.45 0.60
N PRO A 56 -13.93 -7.03 -0.29
CA PRO A 56 -14.35 -7.40 -1.63
C PRO A 56 -15.10 -8.72 -1.70
N ILE A 57 -15.21 -9.52 -0.63
CA ILE A 57 -15.78 -10.87 -0.69
C ILE A 57 -17.31 -10.78 -0.78
N SER A 58 -17.77 -10.74 -2.02
CA SER A 58 -19.18 -10.87 -2.38
C SER A 58 -19.33 -11.77 -3.62
N PRO A 59 -20.48 -12.43 -3.82
CA PRO A 59 -20.69 -13.30 -4.97
C PRO A 59 -20.41 -12.59 -6.31
N ILE A 60 -20.80 -11.32 -6.43
CA ILE A 60 -20.57 -10.54 -7.66
C ILE A 60 -19.09 -10.23 -7.87
N THR A 61 -18.36 -9.86 -6.81
CA THR A 61 -16.92 -9.56 -6.92
C THR A 61 -16.13 -10.80 -7.30
N VAL A 62 -16.38 -11.93 -6.62
CA VAL A 62 -15.74 -13.20 -6.92
C VAL A 62 -16.00 -13.62 -8.37
N ALA A 63 -17.26 -13.54 -8.82
CA ALA A 63 -17.62 -13.87 -10.20
C ALA A 63 -16.94 -12.95 -11.22
N CYS A 64 -16.83 -11.65 -10.94
CA CYS A 64 -16.14 -10.70 -11.83
C CYS A 64 -14.63 -11.01 -11.94
N PHE A 65 -13.95 -11.31 -10.84
CA PHE A 65 -12.53 -11.65 -10.87
C PHE A 65 -12.25 -13.01 -11.52
N ASP A 66 -13.13 -13.99 -11.32
CA ASP A 66 -13.04 -15.29 -12.00
C ASP A 66 -13.25 -15.14 -13.53
N ALA A 67 -14.21 -14.30 -13.94
CA ALA A 67 -14.48 -14.03 -15.36
C ALA A 67 -13.27 -13.44 -16.11
N ILE A 68 -12.43 -12.65 -15.44
CA ILE A 68 -11.18 -12.12 -16.00
C ILE A 68 -9.97 -13.02 -15.71
N LYS A 69 -10.19 -14.20 -15.10
CA LYS A 69 -9.15 -15.17 -14.71
C LYS A 69 -8.08 -14.60 -13.80
N ALA A 70 -8.48 -13.78 -12.83
CA ALA A 70 -7.58 -13.15 -11.88
C ALA A 70 -7.48 -13.89 -10.54
N THR A 71 -8.37 -14.85 -10.28
CA THR A 71 -8.34 -15.70 -9.09
C THR A 71 -7.80 -17.09 -9.40
N THR A 72 -7.06 -17.68 -8.46
CA THR A 72 -6.55 -19.04 -8.62
C THR A 72 -7.67 -20.08 -8.66
N PRO A 73 -7.61 -21.08 -9.56
CA PRO A 73 -8.59 -22.17 -9.60
C PRO A 73 -8.32 -23.28 -8.57
N ARG A 74 -7.28 -23.15 -7.73
CA ARG A 74 -6.84 -24.14 -6.73
C ARG A 74 -7.77 -24.15 -5.52
N ASN A 75 -8.94 -24.75 -5.69
CA ASN A 75 -9.91 -24.93 -4.61
C ASN A 75 -9.70 -26.24 -3.84
N ASP A 76 -8.88 -27.15 -4.36
CA ASP A 76 -8.50 -28.44 -3.77
C ASP A 76 -7.46 -28.30 -2.64
N ASP A 77 -6.65 -27.24 -2.69
CA ASP A 77 -5.62 -26.92 -1.69
C ASP A 77 -5.63 -25.41 -1.34
N PRO A 78 -6.69 -24.93 -0.66
CA PRO A 78 -6.92 -23.50 -0.44
C PRO A 78 -5.86 -22.86 0.48
N GLU A 79 -5.33 -23.60 1.47
CA GLU A 79 -4.34 -23.10 2.44
C GLU A 79 -3.02 -22.70 1.77
N HIS A 80 -2.70 -23.29 0.62
CA HIS A 80 -1.48 -22.99 -0.14
C HIS A 80 -1.78 -22.32 -1.49
N ALA A 81 -3.03 -21.91 -1.76
CA ALA A 81 -3.43 -21.45 -3.08
C ALA A 81 -2.69 -20.17 -3.51
N LEU A 82 -2.55 -19.20 -2.59
CA LEU A 82 -1.72 -18.01 -2.80
C LEU A 82 -0.25 -18.35 -2.56
N ARG A 83 0.56 -18.27 -3.62
CA ARG A 83 1.98 -18.66 -3.61
C ARG A 83 2.84 -17.71 -4.44
N PRO A 84 3.11 -16.49 -3.94
CA PRO A 84 3.92 -15.51 -4.65
C PRO A 84 5.30 -16.05 -4.98
N PHE A 85 5.78 -15.74 -6.17
CA PHE A 85 7.07 -16.12 -6.75
C PHE A 85 7.28 -17.64 -6.99
N ASP A 86 6.35 -18.50 -6.53
CA ASP A 86 6.42 -19.94 -6.76
C ASP A 86 6.28 -20.29 -8.25
N ASN A 87 7.04 -21.28 -8.72
CA ASN A 87 7.01 -21.69 -10.13
C ASN A 87 5.63 -22.16 -10.60
N SER A 88 4.82 -22.70 -9.69
CA SER A 88 3.49 -23.22 -9.98
C SER A 88 2.37 -22.20 -9.73
N ARG A 89 2.68 -20.97 -9.32
CA ARG A 89 1.69 -19.91 -9.08
C ARG A 89 0.76 -19.69 -10.27
N ASN A 90 -0.49 -19.41 -9.94
CA ASN A 90 -1.56 -19.29 -10.91
C ASN A 90 -2.66 -18.37 -10.37
N GLU A 91 -2.29 -17.09 -10.21
CA GLU A 91 -3.17 -15.99 -9.81
C GLU A 91 -3.47 -15.92 -8.29
N PHE A 92 -4.22 -14.90 -7.86
CA PHE A 92 -4.32 -14.53 -6.45
C PHE A 92 -5.57 -15.09 -5.74
N VAL A 93 -5.63 -14.93 -4.43
CA VAL A 93 -6.79 -15.23 -3.59
C VAL A 93 -7.36 -13.91 -3.06
N LEU A 94 -8.67 -13.73 -3.12
CA LEU A 94 -9.33 -12.55 -2.56
C LEU A 94 -9.26 -12.58 -1.03
N GLY A 95 -8.92 -11.44 -0.44
CA GLY A 95 -8.91 -11.24 1.01
C GLY A 95 -9.63 -9.95 1.39
N GLU A 96 -10.00 -9.85 2.66
CA GLU A 96 -10.55 -8.64 3.27
C GLU A 96 -9.68 -8.25 4.46
N GLY A 97 -9.71 -6.98 4.83
CA GLY A 97 -8.98 -6.52 6.00
C GLY A 97 -9.02 -5.01 6.18
N SER A 98 -8.53 -4.56 7.33
CA SER A 98 -8.30 -3.14 7.59
C SER A 98 -7.04 -2.93 8.40
N ALA A 99 -6.41 -1.78 8.19
CA ALA A 99 -5.26 -1.32 8.96
C ALA A 99 -5.33 0.19 9.11
N ILE A 100 -5.12 0.68 10.33
CA ILE A 100 -5.10 2.10 10.68
C ILE A 100 -3.83 2.39 11.47
N PHE A 101 -3.16 3.49 11.12
CA PHE A 101 -1.95 4.00 11.73
C PHE A 101 -2.19 5.41 12.26
N VAL A 102 -1.55 5.72 13.38
CA VAL A 102 -1.35 7.09 13.85
C VAL A 102 0.06 7.47 13.49
N LEU A 103 0.20 8.43 12.56
CA LEU A 103 1.47 8.98 12.13
C LEU A 103 1.69 10.31 12.83
N GLU A 104 2.94 10.60 13.18
CA GLU A 104 3.28 11.77 13.97
C GLU A 104 4.68 12.26 13.63
N GLU A 105 4.92 13.57 13.76
CA GLU A 105 6.25 14.14 13.67
C GLU A 105 7.15 13.56 14.79
N LEU A 106 8.37 13.16 14.44
CA LEU A 106 9.25 12.37 15.32
C LEU A 106 9.58 13.10 16.62
N GLU A 107 9.95 14.38 16.55
CA GLU A 107 10.30 15.16 17.74
C GLU A 107 9.07 15.48 18.60
N HIS A 108 7.91 15.73 17.98
CA HIS A 108 6.63 15.86 18.66
C HIS A 108 6.27 14.57 19.43
N ALA A 109 6.37 13.41 18.78
CA ALA A 109 6.13 12.11 19.39
C ALA A 109 7.10 11.83 20.55
N ARG A 110 8.39 12.14 20.38
CA ARG A 110 9.42 12.02 21.43
C ARG A 110 9.13 12.91 22.63
N LYS A 111 8.78 14.18 22.41
CA LYS A 111 8.48 15.16 23.49
C LYS A 111 7.36 14.69 24.41
N ARG A 112 6.31 14.06 23.86
CA ARG A 112 5.20 13.52 24.65
C ARG A 112 5.44 12.10 25.18
N GLY A 113 6.59 11.48 24.90
CA GLY A 113 6.93 10.13 25.33
C GLY A 113 6.12 9.02 24.64
N ALA A 114 5.78 9.21 23.36
CA ALA A 114 5.05 8.21 22.58
C ALA A 114 5.87 6.91 22.41
N HIS A 115 5.19 5.76 22.37
CA HIS A 115 5.82 4.51 21.95
C HIS A 115 5.91 4.47 20.42
N LEU A 116 7.14 4.46 19.89
CA LEU A 116 7.41 4.45 18.46
C LEU A 116 7.50 3.01 17.95
N LEU A 117 6.68 2.65 16.96
CA LEU A 117 6.66 1.32 16.35
C LEU A 117 7.66 1.21 15.18
N ALA A 118 7.69 2.23 14.32
CA ALA A 118 8.56 2.32 13.16
C ALA A 118 8.67 3.78 12.70
N GLU A 119 9.66 4.06 11.87
CA GLU A 119 9.85 5.33 11.17
C GLU A 119 9.60 5.14 9.67
N ILE A 120 8.94 6.10 9.04
CA ILE A 120 8.79 6.14 7.58
C ILE A 120 9.92 7.00 7.02
N ALA A 121 11.06 6.37 6.74
CA ALA A 121 12.27 7.07 6.30
C ALA A 121 12.18 7.63 4.86
N GLY A 122 11.41 6.98 3.98
CA GLY A 122 11.23 7.44 2.60
C GLY A 122 10.05 6.77 1.90
N PHE A 123 9.58 7.38 0.81
CA PHE A 123 8.47 6.89 0.00
C PHE A 123 8.46 7.50 -1.38
N ALA A 124 8.06 6.69 -2.35
CA ALA A 124 7.78 7.18 -3.69
C ALA A 124 6.53 6.51 -4.24
N SER A 125 5.76 7.28 -4.98
CA SER A 125 4.70 6.78 -5.84
C SER A 125 5.04 7.12 -7.29
N ARG A 126 4.76 6.18 -8.20
CA ARG A 126 5.01 6.30 -9.64
C ARG A 126 3.87 5.64 -10.41
N CYS A 127 3.55 6.21 -11.57
CA CYS A 127 2.62 5.61 -12.52
C CYS A 127 3.43 5.00 -13.67
N ASN A 128 3.10 3.76 -14.07
CA ASN A 128 3.82 3.09 -15.15
C ASN A 128 3.62 3.75 -16.52
N ALA A 129 2.51 4.49 -16.71
CA ALA A 129 2.10 5.15 -17.96
C ALA A 129 2.28 4.29 -19.23
N PHE A 130 2.17 2.97 -19.10
CA PHE A 130 2.54 2.02 -20.15
C PHE A 130 1.32 1.37 -20.80
N HIS A 131 0.44 0.81 -19.99
CA HIS A 131 -0.76 0.12 -20.44
C HIS A 131 -1.81 0.14 -19.32
N MET A 132 -3.09 0.07 -19.69
CA MET A 132 -4.21 0.17 -18.74
C MET A 132 -4.14 -0.86 -17.60
N THR A 133 -3.73 -2.09 -17.92
CA THR A 133 -3.60 -3.21 -16.97
C THR A 133 -2.27 -3.95 -17.11
N GLY A 134 -1.43 -3.53 -18.06
CA GLY A 134 -0.23 -4.24 -18.43
C GLY A 134 0.97 -3.64 -17.70
N LEU A 135 1.85 -4.51 -17.25
CA LEU A 135 3.14 -4.17 -16.68
C LEU A 135 4.25 -4.40 -17.70
N ARG A 136 5.26 -3.53 -17.67
CA ARG A 136 6.47 -3.72 -18.47
C ARG A 136 7.24 -4.93 -17.95
N PRO A 137 7.82 -5.77 -18.80
CA PRO A 137 8.62 -6.91 -18.31
C PRO A 137 9.87 -6.50 -17.51
N ASP A 138 10.34 -5.26 -17.67
CA ASP A 138 11.63 -4.77 -17.15
C ASP A 138 11.54 -4.09 -15.77
N GLY A 139 10.35 -3.98 -15.16
CA GLY A 139 10.23 -3.44 -13.79
C GLY A 139 10.59 -1.96 -13.61
N ARG A 140 10.87 -1.23 -14.69
CA ARG A 140 11.65 0.02 -14.64
C ARG A 140 11.03 1.11 -13.76
N GLU A 141 9.72 1.29 -13.83
CA GLU A 141 9.01 2.29 -13.04
C GLU A 141 9.04 1.98 -11.54
N MET A 142 8.99 0.69 -11.19
CA MET A 142 9.04 0.22 -9.81
C MET A 142 10.46 0.33 -9.27
N ALA A 143 11.47 -0.07 -10.06
CA ALA A 143 12.88 0.13 -9.72
C ALA A 143 13.18 1.62 -9.45
N GLU A 144 12.63 2.52 -10.26
CA GLU A 144 12.76 3.96 -10.06
C GLU A 144 12.03 4.45 -8.81
N ALA A 145 10.84 3.93 -8.50
CA ALA A 145 10.15 4.25 -7.25
C ALA A 145 10.98 3.81 -6.03
N ILE A 146 11.51 2.58 -6.05
CA ILE A 146 12.39 2.04 -5.00
C ILE A 146 13.62 2.94 -4.84
N ARG A 147 14.31 3.27 -5.93
CA ARG A 147 15.50 4.14 -5.92
C ARG A 147 15.21 5.52 -5.30
N VAL A 148 14.06 6.10 -5.61
CA VAL A 148 13.66 7.41 -5.08
C VAL A 148 13.33 7.33 -3.59
N ALA A 149 12.62 6.28 -3.16
CA ALA A 149 12.31 6.05 -1.74
C ALA A 149 13.59 5.82 -0.92
N LEU A 150 14.54 5.01 -1.42
CA LEU A 150 15.84 4.79 -0.77
C LEU A 150 16.68 6.07 -0.70
N HIS A 151 16.69 6.86 -1.79
CA HIS A 151 17.37 8.15 -1.81
C HIS A 151 16.78 9.12 -0.79
N GLU A 152 15.44 9.17 -0.65
CA GLU A 152 14.79 9.97 0.39
C GLU A 152 15.13 9.48 1.80
N ALA A 153 15.19 8.16 1.99
CA ALA A 153 15.58 7.54 3.26
C ALA A 153 17.08 7.66 3.58
N HIS A 154 17.90 8.14 2.64
CA HIS A 154 19.37 8.14 2.74
C HIS A 154 19.95 6.73 3.02
N MET A 155 19.33 5.69 2.44
CA MET A 155 19.75 4.30 2.59
C MET A 155 20.30 3.74 1.28
N LEU A 156 21.24 2.81 1.40
CA LEU A 156 21.74 2.01 0.30
C LEU A 156 20.93 0.71 0.18
N PRO A 157 20.86 0.08 -0.99
CA PRO A 157 20.18 -1.21 -1.15
C PRO A 157 20.68 -2.29 -0.18
N GLU A 158 21.99 -2.31 0.11
CA GLU A 158 22.61 -3.23 1.07
C GLU A 158 22.17 -3.03 2.53
N ASP A 159 21.55 -1.89 2.86
CA ASP A 159 21.00 -1.64 4.20
C ASP A 159 19.61 -2.27 4.39
N ILE A 160 19.03 -2.89 3.35
CA ILE A 160 17.68 -3.46 3.37
C ILE A 160 17.72 -4.95 3.68
N ASP A 161 17.33 -5.31 4.90
CA ASP A 161 17.25 -6.70 5.35
C ASP A 161 16.01 -7.45 4.82
N TYR A 162 14.94 -6.73 4.53
CA TYR A 162 13.64 -7.32 4.19
C TYR A 162 12.84 -6.46 3.22
N VAL A 163 12.21 -7.12 2.24
CA VAL A 163 11.28 -6.53 1.29
C VAL A 163 9.91 -7.17 1.46
N ASN A 164 8.93 -6.39 1.93
CA ASN A 164 7.53 -6.79 1.87
C ASN A 164 6.97 -6.52 0.47
N ALA A 165 7.10 -7.51 -0.42
CA ALA A 165 6.70 -7.38 -1.81
C ALA A 165 5.17 -7.22 -1.96
N HIS A 166 4.71 -6.74 -3.12
CA HIS A 166 3.26 -6.75 -3.40
C HIS A 166 2.78 -8.20 -3.58
N GLY A 167 3.59 -9.03 -4.23
CA GLY A 167 3.51 -10.49 -4.13
C GLY A 167 2.10 -11.03 -4.36
N SER A 168 1.48 -10.65 -5.47
CA SER A 168 0.10 -11.07 -5.74
C SER A 168 0.00 -12.54 -6.14
N GLY A 169 1.09 -13.19 -6.55
CA GLY A 169 1.05 -14.57 -7.06
C GLY A 169 0.59 -14.67 -8.52
N THR A 170 0.37 -13.52 -9.18
CA THR A 170 0.17 -13.49 -10.63
C THR A 170 1.52 -13.62 -11.34
N LYS A 171 1.55 -14.27 -12.50
CA LYS A 171 2.82 -14.44 -13.23
C LYS A 171 3.40 -13.11 -13.69
N GLN A 172 2.54 -12.16 -14.05
CA GLN A 172 2.95 -10.86 -14.56
C GLN A 172 3.52 -9.97 -13.45
N ASN A 173 2.81 -9.83 -12.31
CA ASN A 173 3.26 -8.96 -11.22
C ASN A 173 4.54 -9.50 -10.58
N ASP A 174 4.59 -10.79 -10.26
CA ASP A 174 5.76 -11.36 -9.60
C ASP A 174 7.03 -11.24 -10.48
N ARG A 175 6.89 -11.36 -11.81
CA ARG A 175 8.01 -11.13 -12.74
C ARG A 175 8.40 -9.65 -12.80
N HIS A 176 7.41 -8.77 -12.79
CA HIS A 176 7.64 -7.33 -12.79
C HIS A 176 8.38 -6.88 -11.52
N GLU A 177 7.98 -7.38 -10.36
CA GLU A 177 8.64 -7.16 -9.06
C GLU A 177 10.06 -7.74 -9.06
N THR A 178 10.23 -8.98 -9.53
CA THR A 178 11.57 -9.62 -9.61
C THR A 178 12.53 -8.85 -10.53
N ALA A 179 12.03 -8.21 -11.58
CA ALA A 179 12.86 -7.40 -12.48
C ALA A 179 13.17 -6.01 -11.91
N ALA A 180 12.40 -5.56 -10.91
CA ALA A 180 12.53 -4.24 -10.31
C ALA A 180 13.46 -4.22 -9.09
N PHE A 181 13.44 -5.29 -8.28
CA PHE A 181 14.35 -5.49 -7.14
C PHE A 181 15.79 -5.75 -7.62
#